data_AF-A0A7W1TTZ6-F1
#
_entry.id   AF-A0A7W1TTZ6-F1
#
_cell.length_a   1.000
_cell.length_b   1.000
_cell.length_c   1.000
_cell.angle_alpha   90.00
_cell.angle_beta   90.00
_cell.angle_gamma   90.00
#
_symmetry.space_group_name_H-M   'P 1'
#
loop_
_entity.id
_entity.type
_entity.pdbx_description
1 polymer ?
#
loop_
_entity_poly.entity_id
_entity_poly.type
_entity_poly.pdbx_seq_one_letter_code
_entity_poly.pdbx_strand_id
1 'polypeptide(L)'
;LGTHRLVAQIAQSLGYAIQNGMLGVLGLALFRMLLRRTWAAFAASVLIFGFMAARGQFESGNPLLDYAFGVTLCVILLVVALRYGLVATVVAFFAHFTSTNLPTTLDPSRLFFAHGLVVMSLLAAIAVFGFYLARAGEPLFGRVLADD
;
A
#
# COMPACT_ATOMS: atom_id res chain seq x y z
N LEU A 1 10.64 -8.83 23.35
CA LEU A 1 10.62 -7.77 22.32
C LEU A 1 9.98 -6.54 22.94
N GLY A 2 10.71 -5.44 23.10
CA GLY A 2 10.22 -4.27 23.82
C GLY A 2 9.19 -3.50 22.99
N THR A 3 8.05 -3.13 23.60
CA THR A 3 6.97 -2.33 23.00
C THR A 3 7.49 -1.05 22.33
N HIS A 4 8.53 -0.43 22.89
CA HIS A 4 9.21 0.74 22.30
C HIS A 4 9.76 0.50 20.88
N ARG A 5 10.26 -0.71 20.58
CA ARG A 5 10.77 -1.03 19.24
C ARG A 5 9.65 -1.14 18.22
N LEU A 6 8.50 -1.70 18.62
CA LEU A 6 7.31 -1.78 17.77
C LEU A 6 6.77 -0.38 17.46
N VAL A 7 6.68 0.48 18.48
CA VAL A 7 6.25 1.87 18.29
C VAL A 7 7.21 2.62 17.36
N ALA A 8 8.52 2.48 17.55
CA ALA A 8 9.51 3.09 16.67
C ALA A 8 9.41 2.56 15.22
N GLN A 9 9.18 1.26 15.04
CA GLN A 9 9.05 0.64 13.73
C GLN A 9 7.78 1.09 12.99
N ILE A 10 6.65 1.20 13.71
CA ILE A 10 5.41 1.74 13.15
C ILE A 10 5.59 3.21 12.75
N ALA A 11 6.22 4.02 13.60
CA ALA A 11 6.52 5.41 13.31
C ALA A 11 7.43 5.57 12.08
N GLN A 12 8.46 4.72 11.95
CA GLN A 12 9.31 4.68 10.76
C GLN A 12 8.54 4.25 9.52
N SER A 13 7.68 3.24 9.61
CA SER A 13 6.85 2.77 8.50
C SER A 13 5.93 3.87 7.98
N LEU A 14 5.37 4.68 8.89
CA LEU A 14 4.58 5.86 8.52
C LEU A 14 5.42 6.92 7.81
N GLY A 15 6.62 7.21 8.30
CA GLY A 15 7.55 8.14 7.65
C GLY A 15 7.92 7.70 6.22
N TYR A 16 8.25 6.42 6.03
CA TYR A 16 8.51 5.84 4.71
C TYR A 16 7.28 5.88 3.81
N ALA A 17 6.09 5.62 4.35
CA ALA A 17 4.85 5.66 3.60
C ALA A 17 4.51 7.06 3.08
N ILE A 18 4.69 8.09 3.92
CA ILE A 18 4.49 9.49 3.52
C ILE A 18 5.47 9.86 2.40
N GLN A 19 6.76 9.57 2.60
CA GLN A 19 7.80 9.89 1.61
C GLN A 19 7.54 9.20 0.26
N ASN A 20 7.25 7.90 0.26
CA ASN A 20 7.00 7.14 -0.97
C ASN A 20 5.67 7.53 -1.64
N GLY A 21 4.63 7.81 -0.85
CA GLY A 21 3.36 8.32 -1.37
C GLY A 21 3.53 9.66 -2.07
N MET A 22 4.26 10.59 -1.45
CA MET A 22 4.61 11.88 -2.06
C MET A 22 5.42 11.69 -3.34
N LEU A 23 6.47 10.85 -3.31
CA LEU A 23 7.32 10.59 -4.47
C LEU A 23 6.52 10.00 -5.64
N GLY A 24 5.64 9.02 -5.37
CA GLY A 24 4.78 8.40 -6.38
C GLY A 24 3.82 9.40 -7.02
N VAL A 25 3.12 10.20 -6.22
CA VAL A 25 2.19 11.23 -6.71
C VAL A 25 2.92 12.34 -7.47
N LEU A 26 4.03 12.84 -6.93
CA LEU A 26 4.84 13.88 -7.57
C LEU A 26 5.44 13.39 -8.87
N GLY A 27 6.03 12.20 -8.90
CA GLY A 27 6.59 11.63 -10.12
C GLY A 27 5.53 11.47 -11.20
N LEU A 28 4.35 10.95 -10.84
CA LEU A 28 3.23 10.85 -11.76
C LEU A 28 2.76 12.23 -12.27
N ALA A 29 2.71 13.24 -11.41
CA ALA A 29 2.37 14.61 -11.78
C ALA A 29 3.41 15.20 -12.74
N LEU A 30 4.71 15.00 -12.48
CA LEU A 30 5.81 15.43 -13.35
C LEU A 30 5.73 14.75 -14.72
N PHE A 31 5.48 13.44 -14.77
CA PHE A 31 5.29 12.74 -16.04
C PHE A 31 4.05 13.22 -16.79
N ARG A 32 2.97 13.55 -16.08
CA ARG A 32 1.77 14.16 -16.70
C ARG A 32 2.09 15.54 -17.29
N MET A 33 2.90 16.34 -16.59
CA MET A 33 3.34 17.64 -17.07
C MET A 33 4.24 17.52 -18.31
N LEU A 34 5.17 16.56 -18.32
CA LEU A 34 6.14 16.35 -19.40
C LEU A 34 5.51 15.71 -20.64
N LEU A 35 4.78 14.60 -20.46
CA LEU A 35 4.22 13.81 -21.57
C LEU A 35 2.86 14.32 -22.04
N ARG A 36 2.21 15.21 -21.26
CA ARG A 36 0.91 15.84 -21.55
C ARG A 36 -0.27 14.88 -21.72
N ARG A 37 -0.02 13.56 -21.66
CA ARG A 37 -1.01 12.50 -21.89
C ARG A 37 -1.03 11.55 -20.69
N THR A 38 -2.18 11.46 -20.03
CA THR A 38 -2.35 10.75 -18.76
C THR A 38 -1.91 9.28 -18.79
N TRP A 39 -2.26 8.55 -19.85
CA TRP A 39 -1.88 7.13 -19.95
C TRP A 39 -0.38 6.96 -20.19
N ALA A 40 0.25 7.86 -20.96
CA ALA A 40 1.69 7.81 -21.21
C ALA A 40 2.47 8.10 -19.92
N ALA A 41 2.00 9.07 -19.13
CA ALA A 41 2.55 9.36 -17.81
C ALA A 41 2.42 8.18 -16.85
N PHE A 42 1.27 7.50 -16.85
CA PHE A 42 1.05 6.30 -16.05
C PHE A 42 2.00 5.17 -16.48
N ALA A 43 2.08 4.87 -17.79
CA ALA A 43 2.97 3.84 -18.31
C ALA A 43 4.44 4.14 -17.98
N ALA A 44 4.89 5.37 -18.16
CA ALA A 44 6.25 5.79 -17.81
C ALA A 44 6.54 5.64 -16.30
N SER A 45 5.57 6.04 -15.46
CA SER A 45 5.67 5.89 -14.01
C SER A 45 5.76 4.43 -13.59
N VAL A 46 4.92 3.56 -14.16
CA VAL A 46 4.94 2.12 -13.91
C VAL A 46 6.27 1.50 -14.32
N LEU A 47 6.80 1.85 -15.50
CA LEU A 47 8.07 1.30 -15.99
C LEU A 47 9.24 1.71 -15.10
N ILE A 48 9.33 3.00 -14.74
CA ILE A 48 10.45 3.54 -13.97
C ILE A 48 10.36 3.09 -12.51
N PHE A 49 9.21 3.28 -11.85
CA PHE A 49 9.04 2.89 -10.45
C PHE A 49 8.99 1.38 -10.28
N GLY A 50 8.39 0.65 -11.22
CA GLY A 50 8.36 -0.82 -11.19
C GLY A 50 9.77 -1.40 -11.28
N PHE A 51 10.62 -0.82 -12.13
CA PHE A 51 12.04 -1.20 -12.19
C PHE A 51 12.80 -0.91 -10.91
N MET A 52 12.58 0.27 -10.28
CA MET A 52 13.18 0.59 -8.99
C MET A 52 12.72 -0.34 -7.87
N ALA A 53 11.41 -0.65 -7.83
CA ALA A 53 10.84 -1.57 -6.83
C ALA A 53 11.38 -2.99 -6.99
N ALA A 54 11.50 -3.49 -8.22
CA ALA A 54 12.05 -4.82 -8.51
C ALA A 54 13.48 -5.02 -7.98
N ARG A 55 14.30 -3.97 -8.01
CA ARG A 55 15.71 -4.03 -7.56
C ARG A 55 15.89 -3.75 -6.07
N GLY A 56 14.89 -3.15 -5.41
CA GLY A 56 15.02 -2.66 -4.03
C GLY A 56 14.10 -3.33 -3.02
N GLN A 57 13.07 -4.08 -3.45
CA GLN A 57 12.06 -4.64 -2.53
C GLN A 57 11.86 -6.15 -2.65
N PHE A 58 12.20 -6.76 -3.78
CA PHE A 58 11.95 -8.18 -4.03
C PHE A 58 13.26 -8.89 -4.37
N GLU A 59 13.53 -9.97 -3.64
CA GLU A 59 14.71 -10.82 -3.84
C GLU A 59 14.27 -12.28 -3.92
N SER A 60 13.57 -12.64 -5.00
CA SER A 60 13.16 -14.03 -5.24
C SER A 60 14.27 -14.89 -5.85
N GLY A 61 15.35 -14.26 -6.32
CA GLY A 61 16.42 -14.90 -7.08
C GLY A 61 16.11 -15.05 -8.58
N ASN A 62 14.89 -14.72 -9.02
CA ASN A 62 14.52 -14.64 -10.42
C ASN A 62 14.18 -13.18 -10.80
N PRO A 63 15.02 -12.52 -11.62
CA PRO A 63 14.83 -11.10 -11.93
C PRO A 63 13.53 -10.80 -12.68
N LEU A 64 12.98 -11.75 -13.44
CA LEU A 64 11.68 -11.59 -14.10
C LEU A 64 10.53 -11.59 -13.11
N LEU A 65 10.61 -12.43 -12.08
CA LEU A 65 9.60 -12.54 -11.03
C LEU A 65 9.61 -11.29 -10.14
N ASP A 66 10.80 -10.82 -9.77
CA ASP A 66 10.99 -9.58 -9.01
C ASP A 66 10.45 -8.37 -9.77
N TYR A 67 10.68 -8.33 -11.08
CA TYR A 67 10.12 -7.30 -11.95
C TYR A 67 8.59 -7.37 -12.05
N ALA A 68 8.02 -8.57 -12.19
CA ALA A 68 6.57 -8.74 -12.23
C ALA A 68 5.90 -8.26 -10.94
N PHE A 69 6.47 -8.58 -9.77
CA PHE A 69 5.97 -8.08 -8.48
C PHE A 69 6.12 -6.57 -8.32
N GLY A 70 7.28 -6.02 -8.70
CA GLY A 70 7.53 -4.58 -8.69
C GLY A 70 6.54 -3.81 -9.55
N VAL A 71 6.30 -4.25 -10.78
CA VAL A 71 5.31 -3.65 -11.69
C VAL A 71 3.90 -3.78 -11.13
N THR A 72 3.52 -4.95 -10.61
CA THR A 72 2.19 -5.17 -10.04
C THR A 72 1.92 -4.23 -8.88
N LEU A 73 2.87 -4.12 -7.94
CA LEU A 73 2.78 -3.20 -6.81
C LEU A 73 2.67 -1.74 -7.28
N CYS A 74 3.51 -1.32 -8.24
CA CYS A 74 3.47 0.04 -8.77
C CYS A 74 2.15 0.36 -9.48
N VAL A 75 1.59 -0.58 -10.25
CA VAL A 75 0.29 -0.40 -10.89
C VAL A 75 -0.79 -0.17 -9.84
N ILE A 76 -0.84 -0.99 -8.78
CA ILE A 76 -1.82 -0.84 -7.69
C ILE A 76 -1.69 0.55 -7.05
N LEU A 77 -0.48 0.94 -6.64
CA LEU A 77 -0.25 2.21 -5.94
C LEU A 77 -0.51 3.43 -6.82
N LEU A 78 -0.15 3.39 -8.10
CA LEU A 78 -0.41 4.49 -9.03
C LEU A 78 -1.91 4.59 -9.38
N VAL A 79 -2.62 3.46 -9.47
CA VAL A 79 -4.08 3.48 -9.62
C VAL A 79 -4.73 4.13 -8.40
N VAL A 80 -4.27 3.79 -7.19
CA VAL A 80 -4.75 4.43 -5.95
C VAL A 80 -4.47 5.93 -5.96
N ALA A 81 -3.26 6.33 -6.33
CA ALA A 81 -2.89 7.74 -6.46
C ALA A 81 -3.77 8.49 -7.46
N LEU A 82 -4.10 7.87 -8.60
CA LEU A 82 -4.93 8.49 -9.62
C LEU A 82 -6.41 8.60 -9.26
N ARG A 83 -6.94 7.61 -8.55
CA ARG A 83 -8.38 7.50 -8.26
C ARG A 83 -8.76 8.13 -6.92
N TYR A 84 -7.90 8.01 -5.92
CA TYR A 84 -8.21 8.33 -4.52
C TYR A 84 -7.25 9.37 -3.91
N GLY A 85 -6.18 9.74 -4.62
CA GLY A 85 -5.27 10.81 -4.23
C GLY A 85 -4.19 10.42 -3.23
N LEU A 86 -3.50 11.43 -2.68
CA LEU A 86 -2.27 11.25 -1.89
C LEU A 86 -2.51 10.49 -0.58
N VAL A 87 -3.56 10.83 0.18
CA VAL A 87 -3.81 10.22 1.50
C VAL A 87 -4.04 8.71 1.35
N ALA A 88 -4.88 8.29 0.41
CA ALA A 88 -5.11 6.87 0.13
C ALA A 88 -3.82 6.14 -0.29
N THR A 89 -2.96 6.83 -1.05
CA THR A 89 -1.66 6.29 -1.47
C THR A 89 -0.72 6.10 -0.29
N VAL A 90 -0.66 7.07 0.63
CA VAL A 90 0.14 6.98 1.86
C VAL A 90 -0.35 5.81 2.73
N VAL A 91 -1.67 5.65 2.89
CA VAL A 91 -2.23 4.52 3.64
C VAL A 91 -1.89 3.18 2.98
N ALA A 92 -1.96 3.09 1.66
CA ALA A 92 -1.57 1.88 0.92
C ALA A 92 -0.09 1.54 1.12
N PHE A 93 0.82 2.52 1.03
CA PHE A 93 2.23 2.31 1.35
C PHE A 93 2.46 1.93 2.81
N PHE A 94 1.71 2.52 3.74
CA PHE A 94 1.81 2.19 5.16
C PHE A 94 1.45 0.71 5.39
N ALA A 95 0.36 0.24 4.80
CA ALA A 95 -0.03 -1.17 4.86
C ALA A 95 1.06 -2.08 4.25
N HIS A 96 1.59 -1.71 3.08
CA HIS A 96 2.69 -2.43 2.42
C HIS A 96 3.91 -2.55 3.33
N PHE A 97 4.48 -1.43 3.78
CA PHE A 97 5.68 -1.44 4.63
C PHE A 97 5.46 -2.13 5.97
N THR A 98 4.28 -1.99 6.58
CA THR A 98 3.96 -2.70 7.82
C THR A 98 3.94 -4.21 7.59
N SER A 99 3.39 -4.66 6.45
CA SER A 99 3.31 -6.07 6.11
C SER A 99 4.66 -6.70 5.73
N THR A 100 5.54 -5.97 5.04
CA THR A 100 6.87 -6.49 4.63
C THR A 100 7.86 -6.53 5.78
N ASN A 101 7.67 -5.69 6.80
CA ASN A 101 8.55 -5.61 7.95
C ASN A 101 8.30 -6.68 9.02
N LEU A 102 7.20 -7.44 8.89
CA LEU A 102 6.87 -8.52 9.80
C LEU A 102 6.87 -9.86 9.06
N PRO A 103 7.52 -10.90 9.62
CA PRO A 103 7.41 -12.25 9.09
C PRO A 103 5.97 -12.74 9.27
N THR A 104 5.21 -12.70 8.17
CA THR A 104 3.87 -13.29 8.10
C THR A 104 4.00 -14.72 7.61
N THR A 105 3.27 -15.64 8.25
CA THR A 105 3.25 -17.05 7.87
C THR A 105 1.83 -17.58 8.02
N LEU A 106 1.47 -18.56 7.20
CA LEU A 106 0.22 -19.31 7.30
C LEU A 106 0.38 -20.60 8.10
N ASP A 107 1.60 -20.90 8.56
CA ASP A 107 1.94 -22.07 9.37
C ASP A 107 1.73 -21.77 10.87
N PRO A 108 0.70 -22.33 11.52
CA PRO A 108 0.38 -22.05 12.92
C PRO A 108 1.44 -22.59 13.89
N SER A 109 2.33 -23.49 13.45
CA SER A 109 3.37 -24.08 14.29
C SER A 109 4.51 -23.10 14.61
N ARG A 110 4.59 -21.97 13.90
CA ARG A 110 5.65 -20.98 14.08
C ARG A 110 5.37 -20.06 15.27
N LEU A 111 6.39 -19.82 16.09
CA LEU A 111 6.31 -18.94 17.28
C LEU A 111 5.88 -17.50 16.97
N PHE A 112 6.14 -17.01 15.76
CA PHE A 112 5.79 -15.67 15.31
C PHE A 112 4.46 -15.60 14.54
N PHE A 113 3.76 -16.73 14.35
CA PHE A 113 2.45 -16.78 13.67
C PHE A 113 1.44 -15.84 14.31
N ALA A 114 1.28 -15.91 15.64
CA ALA A 114 0.35 -15.07 16.38
C ALA A 114 0.67 -13.57 16.22
N HIS A 115 1.95 -13.21 16.19
CA HIS A 115 2.38 -11.81 16.01
C HIS A 115 2.01 -11.28 14.62
N GLY A 116 2.26 -12.07 13.57
CA GLY A 116 1.86 -11.73 12.21
C GLY A 116 0.34 -11.58 12.08
N LEU A 117 -0.42 -12.50 12.67
CA LEU A 117 -1.89 -12.47 12.64
C LEU A 117 -2.45 -11.24 13.33
N VAL A 118 -1.91 -10.84 14.49
CA VAL A 118 -2.33 -9.63 15.22
C VAL A 118 -2.12 -8.38 14.36
N VAL A 119 -0.97 -8.24 13.71
CA VAL A 119 -0.69 -7.07 12.87
C VAL A 119 -1.54 -7.05 11.60
N MET A 120 -1.76 -8.19 10.96
CA MET A 120 -2.68 -8.27 9.82
C MET A 120 -4.12 -7.95 10.23
N SER A 121 -4.55 -8.41 11.40
CA SER A 121 -5.87 -8.10 11.96
C SER A 121 -6.01 -6.61 12.28
N LEU A 122 -4.94 -5.98 12.78
CA LEU A 122 -4.91 -4.54 13.02
C LEU A 122 -5.01 -3.73 11.72
N LEU A 123 -4.28 -4.12 10.66
CA LEU A 123 -4.39 -3.50 9.34
C LEU A 123 -5.80 -3.66 8.76
N ALA A 124 -6.41 -4.85 8.89
CA ALA A 124 -7.79 -5.08 8.49
C ALA A 124 -8.77 -4.20 9.28
N ALA A 125 -8.58 -4.06 10.59
CA ALA A 125 -9.39 -3.18 11.43
C ALA A 125 -9.25 -1.71 11.01
N ILE A 126 -8.04 -1.24 10.70
CA ILE A 126 -7.79 0.12 10.17
C ILE A 126 -8.51 0.31 8.84
N ALA A 127 -8.46 -0.68 7.93
CA ALA A 127 -9.15 -0.60 6.65
C ALA A 127 -10.68 -0.52 6.80
N VAL A 128 -11.25 -1.40 7.65
CA VAL A 128 -12.71 -1.41 7.95
C VAL A 128 -13.12 -0.10 8.63
N PHE A 129 -12.35 0.38 9.59
CA PHE A 129 -12.62 1.62 10.29
C PHE A 129 -12.52 2.84 9.35
N GLY A 130 -11.51 2.88 8.48
CA GLY A 130 -11.36 3.91 7.46
C GLY A 130 -12.55 3.92 6.49
N PHE A 131 -13.00 2.74 6.05
CA PHE A 131 -14.21 2.61 5.23
C PHE A 131 -15.46 3.12 5.96
N TYR A 132 -15.63 2.75 7.23
CA TYR A 132 -16.73 3.23 8.06
C TYR A 132 -16.73 4.76 8.20
N LEU A 133 -15.57 5.38 8.44
CA LEU A 133 -15.45 6.83 8.54
C LEU A 133 -15.70 7.52 7.20
N ALA A 134 -15.19 6.98 6.10
CA ALA A 134 -15.37 7.53 4.76
C ALA A 134 -16.85 7.58 4.31
N ARG A 135 -17.70 6.73 4.90
CA ARG A 135 -19.14 6.67 4.67
C ARG A 135 -19.88 7.94 5.13
N ALA A 136 -19.29 8.74 6.01
CA ALA A 136 -19.84 10.01 6.49
C ALA A 136 -21.32 9.96 6.96
N GLY A 137 -21.76 8.81 7.49
CA GLY A 137 -23.12 8.60 7.98
C GLY A 137 -24.10 7.96 7.00
N GLU A 138 -23.72 7.67 5.75
CA GLU A 138 -24.59 6.94 4.81
C GLU A 138 -24.86 5.49 5.27
N PRO A 139 -26.00 4.86 4.95
CA PRO A 139 -26.29 3.48 5.33
C PRO A 139 -25.38 2.46 4.60
N LEU A 140 -25.00 1.37 5.28
CA LEU A 140 -24.02 0.38 4.79
C LEU A 140 -24.54 -0.42 3.58
N PHE A 141 -25.85 -0.61 3.52
CA PHE A 141 -26.55 -1.36 2.46
C PHE A 141 -27.49 -0.48 1.63
N GLY A 142 -27.39 0.85 1.73
CA GLY A 142 -28.28 1.75 0.97
C GLY A 142 -29.77 1.55 1.29
N ARG A 143 -30.63 1.92 0.32
CA ARG A 143 -32.09 1.72 0.36
C ARG A 143 -32.53 0.26 0.19
N VAL A 144 -31.61 -0.69 0.06
CA VAL A 144 -31.94 -2.12 -0.14
C VAL A 144 -32.71 -2.72 1.06
N LEU A 145 -32.64 -2.08 2.23
CA LEU A 145 -33.42 -2.42 3.44
C LEU A 145 -34.51 -1.37 3.77
N ALA A 146 -34.68 -0.34 2.94
CA ALA A 146 -35.69 0.70 3.16
C ALA A 146 -37.01 0.41 2.43
N ASP A 147 -37.06 -0.68 1.64
CA ASP A 147 -38.22 -1.12 0.85
C ASP A 147 -38.92 -2.36 1.45
N ASP A 148 -38.68 -2.67 2.73
CA ASP A 148 -39.47 -3.62 3.55
C ASP A 148 -40.18 -2.88 4.71
#